data_AF-A0A3B9MMR5-F1
#
_entry.id   AF-A0A3B9MMR5-F1
#
_cell.length_a   1.000
_cell.length_b   1.000
_cell.length_c   1.000
_cell.angle_alpha   90.00
_cell.angle_beta   90.00
_cell.angle_gamma   90.00
#
_symmetry.space_group_name_H-M   'P 1'
#
loop_
_entity.id
_entity.type
_entity.pdbx_description
1 polymer ?
#
loop_
_entity_poly.entity_id
_entity_poly.type
_entity_poly.pdbx_seq_one_letter_code
_entity_poly.pdbx_strand_id
1 'polypeptide(L)'
;MAQPLRIMSLHALAYCERLFYLEEVENLRIADERVYAGRRLHVELERLEDEDEWLRLNLESERWGLMGKVDCVRRRDGMLIPYEHKKGRSAVSATGLPKAWASDRLQVIAYAALVEEHSGRKVTEGRIRYHASNVMVRVPIDDEALEDLTKAIARARELQDTVERPPVTENERLCVKCSLAPICLPEEARLASMLSNPPRVELERPQLKLFPADDDRRTLHVVTQGARVGRRGDRLEISAKDEPSQLHPGVY
;
A
#
# COMPACT_ATOMS: atom_id res chain seq x y z
N MET A 1 23.21 -20.83 3.01
CA MET A 1 22.19 -20.46 2.01
C MET A 1 21.50 -19.21 2.51
N ALA A 2 21.20 -18.25 1.64
CA ALA A 2 20.47 -17.04 2.03
C ALA A 2 19.05 -17.41 2.46
N GLN A 3 18.51 -16.75 3.48
CA GLN A 3 17.15 -16.99 3.95
C GLN A 3 16.13 -16.74 2.82
N PRO A 4 15.10 -17.57 2.65
CA PRO A 4 14.06 -17.34 1.65
C PRO A 4 13.35 -16.01 1.89
N LEU A 5 13.08 -15.27 0.81
CA LEU A 5 12.28 -14.05 0.86
C LEU A 5 10.80 -14.41 1.01
N ARG A 6 10.09 -13.65 1.84
CA ARG A 6 8.64 -13.80 1.95
C ARG A 6 7.97 -13.22 0.70
N ILE A 7 6.98 -13.89 0.10
CA ILE A 7 6.28 -13.34 -1.08
C ILE A 7 5.69 -11.94 -0.83
N MET A 8 5.23 -11.68 0.40
CA MET A 8 4.75 -10.35 0.78
C MET A 8 5.81 -9.25 0.67
N SER A 9 7.10 -9.58 0.82
CA SER A 9 8.18 -8.61 0.62
C SER A 9 8.33 -8.24 -0.86
N LEU A 10 8.08 -9.15 -1.79
CA LEU A 10 8.04 -8.81 -3.22
C LEU A 10 6.88 -7.86 -3.55
N HIS A 11 5.73 -8.03 -2.91
CA HIS A 11 4.64 -7.05 -3.01
C HIS A 11 5.12 -5.68 -2.49
N ALA A 12 5.78 -5.63 -1.33
CA ALA A 12 6.33 -4.39 -0.77
C ALA A 12 7.37 -3.75 -1.71
N LEU A 13 8.24 -4.55 -2.33
CA LEU A 13 9.27 -4.09 -3.28
C LEU A 13 8.64 -3.39 -4.48
N ALA A 14 7.69 -4.05 -5.14
CA ALA A 14 6.99 -3.48 -6.29
C ALA A 14 6.07 -2.30 -5.93
N TYR A 15 5.69 -2.16 -4.65
CA TYR A 15 5.02 -0.97 -4.16
C TYR A 15 6.02 0.17 -3.94
N CYS A 16 7.10 -0.06 -3.19
CA CYS A 16 8.15 0.91 -2.88
C CYS A 16 9.39 0.18 -2.34
N GLU A 17 10.56 0.35 -2.95
CA GLU A 17 11.81 -0.27 -2.48
C GLU A 17 12.15 0.10 -1.03
N ARG A 18 11.87 1.34 -0.62
CA ARG A 18 12.07 1.76 0.77
C ARG A 18 11.10 1.04 1.72
N LEU A 19 9.86 0.73 1.29
CA LEU A 19 8.94 -0.08 2.09
C LEU A 19 9.47 -1.51 2.25
N PHE A 20 9.95 -2.13 1.16
CA PHE A 20 10.62 -3.43 1.22
C PHE A 20 11.77 -3.43 2.23
N TYR A 21 12.67 -2.43 2.15
CA TYR A 21 13.82 -2.34 3.03
C TYR A 21 13.39 -2.25 4.51
N LEU A 22 12.43 -1.38 4.82
CA LEU A 22 11.92 -1.23 6.18
C LEU A 22 11.27 -2.53 6.70
N GLU A 23 10.50 -3.25 5.88
CA GLU A 23 9.76 -4.44 6.33
C GLU A 23 10.56 -5.75 6.35
N GLU A 24 11.48 -5.92 5.38
CA GLU A 24 12.23 -7.16 5.16
C GLU A 24 13.64 -7.09 5.72
N VAL A 25 14.34 -5.96 5.56
CA VAL A 25 15.73 -5.79 6.02
C VAL A 25 15.75 -5.32 7.48
N GLU A 26 15.00 -4.27 7.79
CA GLU A 26 14.96 -3.71 9.16
C GLU A 26 13.86 -4.33 10.04
N ASN A 27 13.00 -5.18 9.47
CA ASN A 27 11.96 -5.91 10.18
C ASN A 27 10.94 -5.02 10.92
N LEU A 28 10.70 -3.80 10.42
CA LEU A 28 9.77 -2.83 10.97
C LEU A 28 8.36 -3.06 10.43
N ARG A 29 7.35 -3.11 11.33
CA ARG A 29 5.94 -3.27 10.95
C ARG A 29 5.03 -2.44 11.85
N ILE A 30 4.11 -1.71 11.23
CA ILE A 30 2.98 -1.06 11.91
C ILE A 30 1.70 -1.60 11.27
N ALA A 31 0.76 -2.03 12.11
CA ALA A 31 -0.59 -2.34 11.67
C ALA A 31 -1.46 -1.09 11.81
N ASP A 32 -1.84 -0.49 10.68
CA ASP A 32 -2.84 0.58 10.62
C ASP A 32 -4.26 0.01 10.43
N GLU A 33 -5.27 0.88 10.39
CA GLU A 33 -6.66 0.51 10.14
C GLU A 33 -6.82 -0.32 8.85
N ARG A 34 -6.04 -0.03 7.80
CA ARG A 34 -6.12 -0.71 6.51
C ARG A 34 -5.57 -2.12 6.60
N VAL A 35 -4.45 -2.31 7.30
CA VAL A 35 -3.87 -3.64 7.59
C VAL A 35 -4.88 -4.48 8.38
N TYR A 36 -5.48 -3.93 9.45
CA TYR A 36 -6.48 -4.64 10.23
C TYR A 36 -7.71 -5.02 9.41
N ALA A 37 -8.22 -4.10 8.58
CA ALA A 37 -9.37 -4.40 7.74
C ALA A 37 -9.06 -5.46 6.67
N GLY A 38 -7.84 -5.49 6.14
CA GLY A 38 -7.40 -6.55 5.23
C GLY A 38 -7.35 -7.92 5.92
N ARG A 39 -6.79 -7.99 7.13
CA ARG A 39 -6.77 -9.24 7.92
C ARG A 39 -8.18 -9.74 8.24
N ARG A 40 -9.09 -8.84 8.62
CA ARG A 40 -10.48 -9.20 8.90
C ARG A 40 -11.19 -9.79 7.68
N LEU A 41 -10.97 -9.18 6.51
CA LEU A 41 -11.50 -9.70 5.24
C LEU A 41 -11.05 -11.15 4.99
N HIS A 42 -9.76 -11.46 5.15
CA HIS A 42 -9.30 -12.85 4.99
C HIS A 42 -9.97 -13.80 5.98
N VAL A 43 -10.06 -13.44 7.27
CA VAL A 43 -10.72 -14.28 8.27
C VAL A 43 -12.20 -14.53 7.95
N GLU A 44 -12.90 -13.54 7.39
CA GLU A 44 -14.30 -13.67 6.97
C GLU A 44 -14.44 -14.58 5.74
N LEU A 45 -13.54 -14.45 4.76
CA LEU A 45 -13.53 -15.29 3.55
C LEU A 45 -13.19 -16.75 3.86
N GLU A 46 -12.20 -16.99 4.72
CA GLU A 46 -11.81 -18.34 5.15
C GLU A 46 -12.97 -19.14 5.77
N ARG A 47 -14.04 -18.47 6.25
CA ARG A 47 -15.25 -19.11 6.80
C ARG A 47 -16.31 -19.43 5.75
N LEU A 48 -16.22 -18.83 4.57
CA LEU A 48 -17.18 -18.94 3.48
C LEU A 48 -16.69 -19.84 2.34
N GLU A 49 -15.38 -20.09 2.30
CA GLU A 49 -14.73 -20.95 1.32
C GLU A 49 -15.06 -22.43 1.58
N ASP A 50 -15.47 -23.13 0.52
CA ASP A 50 -15.66 -24.58 0.54
C ASP A 50 -14.29 -25.28 0.54
N GLU A 51 -14.03 -26.10 1.57
CA GLU A 51 -12.76 -26.83 1.72
C GLU A 51 -12.49 -27.81 0.55
N ASP A 52 -13.51 -28.26 -0.17
CA ASP A 52 -13.34 -29.10 -1.36
C ASP A 52 -12.90 -28.29 -2.60
N GLU A 53 -13.16 -26.98 -2.64
CA GLU A 53 -12.78 -26.10 -3.75
C GLU A 53 -11.52 -25.27 -3.43
N TRP A 54 -11.32 -24.90 -2.17
CA TRP A 54 -10.26 -24.01 -1.73
C TRP A 54 -9.17 -24.74 -0.95
N LEU A 55 -7.92 -24.52 -1.36
CA LEU A 55 -6.75 -25.06 -0.67
C LEU A 55 -5.86 -23.92 -0.18
N ARG A 56 -5.39 -24.06 1.05
CA ARG A 56 -4.39 -23.17 1.66
C ARG A 56 -3.08 -23.92 1.82
N LEU A 57 -2.03 -23.45 1.14
CA LEU A 57 -0.72 -24.08 1.15
C LEU A 57 0.33 -23.13 1.74
N ASN A 58 1.18 -23.64 2.62
CA ASN A 58 2.41 -22.97 3.01
C ASN A 58 3.54 -23.57 2.19
N LEU A 59 4.09 -22.78 1.28
CA LEU A 59 5.08 -23.24 0.32
C LEU A 59 6.40 -22.52 0.53
N GLU A 60 7.49 -23.25 0.30
CA GLU A 60 8.85 -22.75 0.23
C GLU A 60 9.51 -23.36 -1.01
N SER A 61 10.28 -22.56 -1.73
CA SER A 61 11.05 -22.99 -2.90
C SER A 61 12.50 -22.59 -2.72
N GLU A 62 13.38 -23.58 -2.72
CA GLU A 62 14.83 -23.36 -2.77
C GLU A 62 15.25 -22.75 -4.11
N ARG A 63 14.61 -23.18 -5.20
CA ARG A 63 14.91 -22.70 -6.56
C ARG A 63 14.68 -21.20 -6.69
N TRP A 64 13.53 -20.71 -6.23
CA TRP A 64 13.19 -19.30 -6.27
C TRP A 64 13.73 -18.54 -5.05
N GLY A 65 14.12 -19.25 -3.98
CA GLY A 65 14.49 -18.65 -2.71
C GLY A 65 13.33 -17.85 -2.10
N LEU A 66 12.10 -18.39 -2.22
CA LEU A 66 10.85 -17.75 -1.81
C LEU A 66 10.06 -18.62 -0.84
N MET A 67 9.31 -17.98 0.05
CA MET A 67 8.32 -18.65 0.90
C MET A 67 7.03 -17.83 1.04
N GLY A 68 5.91 -18.50 1.23
CA GLY A 68 4.62 -17.82 1.47
C GLY A 68 3.45 -18.75 1.70
N LYS A 69 2.39 -18.18 2.27
CA LYS A 69 1.05 -18.79 2.32
C LYS A 69 0.30 -18.39 1.05
N VAL A 70 -0.19 -19.37 0.30
CA VAL A 70 -0.96 -19.19 -0.92
C VAL A 70 -2.35 -19.79 -0.75
N ASP A 71 -3.37 -19.02 -1.13
CA ASP A 71 -4.73 -19.50 -1.30
C ASP A 71 -4.89 -19.95 -2.76
N CYS A 72 -5.48 -21.12 -2.99
CA CYS A 72 -5.63 -21.74 -4.30
C CYS A 72 -7.07 -22.20 -4.51
N VAL A 73 -7.59 -22.02 -5.73
CA VAL A 73 -8.83 -22.65 -6.18
C VAL A 73 -8.49 -23.90 -6.98
N ARG A 74 -9.08 -25.03 -6.60
CA ARG A 74 -8.95 -26.31 -7.30
C ARG A 74 -9.99 -26.42 -8.42
N ARG A 75 -9.52 -26.51 -9.66
CA ARG A 75 -10.38 -26.81 -10.81
C ARG A 75 -10.75 -28.30 -10.84
N ARG A 76 -11.83 -28.62 -11.56
CA ARG A 76 -12.30 -30.00 -11.78
C ARG A 76 -11.28 -30.91 -12.48
N ASP A 77 -10.38 -30.34 -13.28
CA ASP A 77 -9.25 -31.05 -13.92
C ASP A 77 -8.04 -31.26 -12.96
N GLY A 78 -8.17 -30.82 -11.70
CA GLY A 78 -7.14 -30.92 -10.67
C GLY A 78 -6.06 -29.84 -10.78
N MET A 79 -6.21 -28.84 -11.65
CA MET A 79 -5.30 -27.69 -11.72
C MET A 79 -5.54 -26.75 -10.53
N LEU A 80 -4.46 -26.30 -9.89
CA LEU A 80 -4.50 -25.27 -8.84
C LEU A 80 -4.32 -23.90 -9.48
N ILE A 81 -5.22 -22.97 -9.17
CA ILE A 81 -5.10 -21.57 -9.55
C ILE A 81 -4.83 -20.74 -8.29
N PRO A 82 -3.65 -20.10 -8.18
CA PRO A 82 -3.40 -19.13 -7.10
C PRO A 82 -4.43 -18.01 -7.13
N TYR A 83 -4.94 -17.67 -5.96
CA TYR A 83 -6.00 -16.69 -5.78
C TYR A 83 -5.63 -15.71 -4.66
N GLU A 84 -5.77 -14.42 -4.93
CA GLU A 84 -5.47 -13.36 -3.97
C GLU A 84 -6.70 -12.47 -3.77
N HIS A 85 -7.02 -12.17 -2.51
CA HIS A 85 -8.08 -11.25 -2.16
C HIS A 85 -7.53 -9.87 -1.76
N LYS A 86 -8.05 -8.81 -2.38
CA LYS A 86 -7.66 -7.43 -2.12
C LYS A 86 -8.86 -6.60 -1.73
N LYS A 87 -8.80 -5.94 -0.56
CA LYS A 87 -9.86 -5.03 -0.11
C LYS A 87 -10.04 -3.83 -1.06
N GLY A 88 -8.93 -3.34 -1.63
CA GLY A 88 -8.90 -2.13 -2.45
C GLY A 88 -9.58 -2.26 -3.82
N ARG A 89 -9.56 -1.16 -4.58
CA ARG A 89 -9.98 -1.15 -5.99
C ARG A 89 -8.84 -1.60 -6.88
N SER A 90 -9.17 -2.25 -8.00
CA SER A 90 -8.21 -2.53 -9.06
C SER A 90 -7.66 -1.25 -9.66
N ALA A 91 -6.48 -1.32 -10.29
CA ALA A 91 -6.07 -0.30 -11.24
C ALA A 91 -6.99 -0.34 -12.47
N VAL A 92 -6.92 0.72 -13.29
CA VAL A 92 -7.67 0.85 -14.54
C VAL A 92 -6.67 1.08 -15.67
N SER A 93 -6.83 0.38 -16.80
CA SER A 93 -6.02 0.57 -18.00
C SER A 93 -6.37 1.90 -18.70
N ALA A 94 -5.56 2.29 -19.69
CA ALA A 94 -5.87 3.44 -20.55
C ALA A 94 -7.20 3.27 -21.31
N THR A 95 -7.62 2.03 -21.53
CA THR A 95 -8.89 1.67 -22.20
C THR A 95 -10.07 1.52 -21.22
N GLY A 96 -9.89 1.84 -19.94
CA GLY A 96 -10.95 1.77 -18.93
C GLY A 96 -11.20 0.38 -18.35
N LEU A 97 -10.39 -0.62 -18.69
CA LEU A 97 -10.56 -2.00 -18.20
C LEU A 97 -9.86 -2.21 -16.84
N PRO A 98 -10.45 -2.99 -15.92
CA PRO A 98 -9.79 -3.39 -14.68
C PRO A 98 -8.46 -4.11 -14.93
N LYS A 99 -7.41 -3.72 -14.22
CA LYS A 99 -6.12 -4.39 -14.24
C LYS A 99 -5.53 -4.51 -12.84
N ALA A 100 -4.58 -5.42 -12.66
CA ALA A 100 -3.88 -5.58 -11.40
C ALA A 100 -2.94 -4.39 -11.16
N TRP A 101 -2.75 -4.01 -9.90
CA TRP A 101 -1.61 -3.18 -9.53
C TRP A 101 -0.31 -3.97 -9.75
N ALA A 102 0.80 -3.28 -10.00
CA ALA A 102 2.08 -3.93 -10.26
C ALA A 102 2.52 -4.82 -9.08
N SER A 103 2.34 -4.35 -7.85
CA SER A 103 2.63 -5.11 -6.63
C SER A 103 1.77 -6.36 -6.48
N ASP A 104 0.47 -6.22 -6.71
CA ASP A 104 -0.50 -7.33 -6.65
C ASP A 104 -0.24 -8.37 -7.76
N ARG A 105 0.11 -7.92 -8.98
CA ARG A 105 0.51 -8.79 -10.08
C ARG A 105 1.75 -9.61 -9.71
N LEU A 106 2.81 -8.95 -9.22
CA LEU A 106 4.06 -9.63 -8.86
C LEU A 106 3.85 -10.66 -7.74
N GLN A 107 3.03 -10.34 -6.75
CA GLN A 107 2.69 -11.25 -5.66
C GLN A 107 2.04 -12.54 -6.18
N VAL A 108 1.06 -12.42 -7.08
CA VAL A 108 0.37 -13.59 -7.65
C VAL A 108 1.27 -14.39 -8.58
N ILE A 109 2.17 -13.75 -9.32
CA ILE A 109 3.18 -14.45 -10.11
C ILE A 109 4.09 -15.30 -9.21
N ALA A 110 4.55 -14.73 -8.09
CA ALA A 110 5.36 -15.44 -7.11
C ALA A 110 4.61 -16.66 -6.53
N TYR A 111 3.33 -16.51 -6.21
CA TYR A 111 2.49 -17.64 -5.79
C TYR A 111 2.35 -18.71 -6.87
N ALA A 112 2.12 -18.32 -8.13
CA ALA A 112 2.03 -19.26 -9.24
C ALA A 112 3.31 -20.07 -9.43
N ALA A 113 4.48 -19.42 -9.30
CA ALA A 113 5.77 -20.09 -9.36
C ALA A 113 5.93 -21.15 -8.26
N LEU A 114 5.54 -20.85 -7.02
CA LEU A 114 5.58 -21.83 -5.93
C LEU A 114 4.59 -22.98 -6.14
N VAL A 115 3.38 -22.69 -6.62
CA VAL A 115 2.35 -23.71 -6.87
C VAL A 115 2.73 -24.62 -8.03
N GLU A 116 3.33 -24.08 -9.10
CA GLU A 116 3.83 -24.85 -10.23
C GLU A 116 4.94 -25.82 -9.79
N GLU A 117 5.89 -25.36 -8.97
CA GLU A 117 6.95 -26.21 -8.42
C GLU A 117 6.39 -27.29 -7.48
N HIS A 118 5.49 -26.91 -6.58
CA HIS A 118 4.88 -27.85 -5.63
C HIS A 118 4.02 -28.92 -6.29
N SER A 119 3.22 -28.55 -7.28
CA SER A 119 2.27 -29.46 -7.94
C SER A 119 2.87 -30.24 -9.10
N GLY A 120 4.03 -29.81 -9.63
CA GLY A 120 4.63 -30.35 -10.84
C GLY A 120 3.78 -30.11 -12.11
N ARG A 121 2.77 -29.23 -12.04
CA ARG A 121 1.85 -28.91 -13.13
C ARG A 121 1.99 -27.45 -13.51
N LYS A 122 1.97 -27.18 -14.82
CA LYS A 122 2.04 -25.81 -15.34
C LYS A 122 0.87 -24.99 -14.80
N VAL A 123 1.17 -23.83 -14.20
CA VAL A 123 0.17 -22.82 -13.80
C VAL A 123 0.18 -21.72 -14.85
N THR A 124 -0.94 -21.50 -15.54
CA THR A 124 -1.02 -20.55 -16.66
C THR A 124 -1.68 -19.23 -16.29
N GLU A 125 -2.41 -19.18 -15.18
CA GLU A 125 -3.02 -17.96 -14.66
C GLU A 125 -3.03 -17.96 -13.13
N GLY A 126 -2.94 -16.77 -12.55
CA GLY A 126 -3.39 -16.49 -11.19
C GLY A 126 -4.56 -15.50 -11.21
N ARG A 127 -5.26 -15.37 -10.08
CA ARG A 127 -6.47 -14.53 -9.99
C ARG A 127 -6.41 -13.58 -8.80
N ILE A 128 -6.93 -12.37 -8.99
CA ILE A 128 -7.03 -11.35 -7.95
C ILE A 128 -8.45 -10.85 -7.85
N ARG A 129 -9.07 -10.96 -6.68
CA ARG A 129 -10.39 -10.39 -6.38
C ARG A 129 -10.24 -9.05 -5.68
N TYR A 130 -10.59 -7.97 -6.36
CA TYR A 130 -10.69 -6.64 -5.77
C TYR A 130 -12.12 -6.40 -5.27
N HIS A 131 -12.29 -6.36 -3.96
CA HIS A 131 -13.61 -6.29 -3.32
C HIS A 131 -14.25 -4.91 -3.44
N ALA A 132 -13.48 -3.81 -3.32
CA ALA A 132 -14.05 -2.46 -3.41
C ALA A 132 -14.55 -2.07 -4.81
N SER A 133 -14.08 -2.75 -5.87
CA SER A 133 -14.60 -2.60 -7.23
C SER A 133 -15.42 -3.81 -7.70
N ASN A 134 -15.54 -4.85 -6.88
CA ASN A 134 -16.17 -6.13 -7.21
C ASN A 134 -15.73 -6.73 -8.55
N VAL A 135 -14.42 -6.70 -8.82
CA VAL A 135 -13.84 -7.23 -10.07
C VAL A 135 -12.84 -8.34 -9.78
N MET A 136 -12.77 -9.31 -10.69
CA MET A 136 -11.71 -10.31 -10.72
C MET A 136 -10.80 -10.00 -11.90
N VAL A 137 -9.51 -9.92 -11.62
CA VAL A 137 -8.46 -9.77 -12.63
C VAL A 137 -7.71 -11.08 -12.76
N ARG A 138 -7.54 -11.56 -13.98
CA ARG A 138 -6.67 -12.69 -14.31
C ARG A 138 -5.27 -12.17 -14.62
N VAL A 139 -4.27 -12.82 -14.06
CA VAL A 139 -2.86 -12.53 -14.31
C VAL A 139 -2.29 -13.70 -15.10
N PRO A 140 -1.88 -13.51 -16.37
CA PRO A 140 -1.22 -14.57 -17.13
C PRO A 140 0.15 -14.88 -16.52
N ILE A 141 0.51 -16.16 -16.51
CA ILE A 141 1.79 -16.67 -16.03
C ILE A 141 2.56 -17.21 -17.24
N ASP A 142 3.13 -16.28 -18.00
CA ASP A 142 3.97 -16.49 -19.16
C ASP A 142 5.45 -16.29 -18.82
N ASP A 143 6.33 -16.43 -19.82
CA ASP A 143 7.77 -16.27 -19.64
C ASP A 143 8.14 -14.84 -19.21
N GLU A 144 7.42 -13.82 -19.69
CA GLU A 144 7.61 -12.42 -19.28
C GLU A 144 7.28 -12.23 -17.80
N ALA A 145 6.18 -12.83 -17.32
CA ALA A 145 5.85 -12.82 -15.90
C ALA A 145 6.94 -13.47 -15.04
N LEU A 146 7.51 -14.60 -15.46
CA LEU A 146 8.58 -15.27 -14.73
C LEU A 146 9.91 -14.50 -14.78
N GLU A 147 10.17 -13.78 -15.88
CA GLU A 147 11.32 -12.88 -15.98
C GLU A 147 11.17 -11.68 -15.03
N ASP A 148 9.97 -11.08 -14.96
CA ASP A 148 9.66 -10.01 -14.00
C ASP A 148 9.90 -10.47 -12.56
N LEU A 149 9.47 -11.69 -12.22
CA LEU A 149 9.71 -12.30 -10.91
C LEU A 149 11.21 -12.46 -10.63
N THR A 150 11.97 -12.95 -11.60
CA THR A 150 13.42 -13.15 -11.50
C THR A 150 14.13 -11.82 -11.23
N LYS A 151 13.78 -10.76 -11.97
CA LYS A 151 14.32 -9.40 -11.79
C LYS A 151 13.96 -8.85 -10.41
N ALA A 152 12.73 -9.03 -9.95
CA ALA A 152 12.31 -8.57 -8.63
C ALA A 152 13.05 -9.28 -7.51
N ILE A 153 13.27 -10.59 -7.62
CA ILE A 153 14.06 -11.36 -6.64
C ILE A 153 15.50 -10.85 -6.61
N ALA A 154 16.14 -10.68 -7.78
CA ALA A 154 17.50 -10.15 -7.86
C ALA A 154 17.59 -8.77 -7.19
N ARG A 155 16.66 -7.87 -7.49
CA ARG A 155 16.60 -6.53 -6.88
C ARG A 155 16.38 -6.59 -5.36
N ALA A 156 15.50 -7.48 -4.89
CA ALA A 156 15.29 -7.69 -3.46
C ALA A 156 16.58 -8.14 -2.76
N ARG A 157 17.36 -9.03 -3.38
CA ARG A 157 18.64 -9.49 -2.83
C ARG A 157 19.68 -8.39 -2.80
N GLU A 158 19.80 -7.59 -3.86
CA GLU A 158 20.67 -6.41 -3.85
C GLU A 158 20.36 -5.49 -2.67
N LEU A 159 19.07 -5.21 -2.42
CA LEU A 159 18.64 -4.37 -1.31
C LEU A 159 18.88 -5.00 0.07
N GLN A 160 18.89 -6.33 0.19
CA GLN A 160 19.25 -7.00 1.45
C GLN A 160 20.73 -6.85 1.78
N ASP A 161 21.58 -6.68 0.77
CA ASP A 161 23.03 -6.54 0.93
C ASP A 161 23.47 -5.08 1.18
N THR A 162 22.55 -4.10 1.12
CA THR A 162 22.87 -2.69 1.41
C THR A 162 22.62 -2.31 2.86
N VAL A 163 23.49 -1.45 3.40
CA VAL A 163 23.32 -0.83 4.74
C VAL A 163 22.52 0.47 4.66
N GLU A 164 22.43 1.06 3.46
CA GLU A 164 21.68 2.29 3.23
C GLU A 164 20.25 1.97 2.80
N ARG A 165 19.28 2.66 3.43
CA ARG A 165 17.87 2.61 3.02
C ARG A 165 17.74 3.21 1.61
N PRO A 166 17.03 2.56 0.67
CA PRO A 166 16.68 3.15 -0.62
C PRO A 166 15.98 4.50 -0.44
N PRO A 167 16.13 5.44 -1.39
CA PRO A 167 15.48 6.74 -1.30
C PRO A 167 13.96 6.61 -1.19
N VAL A 168 13.31 7.62 -0.61
CA VAL A 168 11.84 7.69 -0.62
C VAL A 168 11.37 7.73 -2.07
N THR A 169 10.35 6.95 -2.41
CA THR A 169 9.76 6.93 -3.75
C THR A 169 9.37 8.35 -4.21
N GLU A 170 9.63 8.64 -5.50
CA GLU A 170 9.19 9.87 -6.15
C GLU A 170 7.66 9.95 -6.29
N ASN A 171 6.97 8.80 -6.29
CA ASN A 171 5.52 8.77 -6.35
C ASN A 171 4.91 8.98 -4.95
N GLU A 172 4.74 10.25 -4.59
CA GLU A 172 4.29 10.67 -3.27
C GLU A 172 2.91 10.14 -2.88
N ARG A 173 2.07 9.79 -3.86
CA ARG A 173 0.74 9.20 -3.64
C ARG A 173 0.79 7.85 -2.93
N LEU A 174 1.91 7.12 -3.06
CA LEU A 174 2.13 5.86 -2.35
C LEU A 174 2.37 6.11 -0.85
N CYS A 175 3.04 7.21 -0.51
CA CYS A 175 3.32 7.57 0.88
C CYS A 175 2.04 7.86 1.67
N VAL A 176 1.03 8.49 1.05
CA VAL A 176 -0.23 8.92 1.70
C VAL A 176 -0.95 7.78 2.43
N LYS A 177 -0.88 6.55 1.92
CA LYS A 177 -1.57 5.37 2.47
C LYS A 177 -0.61 4.30 2.97
N CYS A 178 0.67 4.59 3.02
CA CYS A 178 1.68 3.65 3.50
C CYS A 178 1.59 3.53 5.02
N SER A 179 1.44 2.30 5.55
CA SER A 179 1.39 2.03 6.99
C SER A 179 2.68 2.44 7.72
N LEU A 180 3.82 2.42 7.01
CA LEU A 180 5.11 2.84 7.55
C LEU A 180 5.44 4.31 7.30
N ALA A 181 4.54 5.14 6.74
CA ALA A 181 4.79 6.57 6.60
C ALA A 181 5.20 7.26 7.93
N PRO A 182 4.62 6.93 9.11
CA PRO A 182 5.04 7.52 10.39
C PRO A 182 6.46 7.16 10.85
N ILE A 183 7.04 6.07 10.32
CA ILE A 183 8.43 5.68 10.60
C ILE A 183 9.36 6.16 9.49
N CYS A 184 8.90 6.04 8.24
CA CYS A 184 9.65 6.42 7.05
C CYS A 184 9.91 7.92 7.00
N LEU A 185 8.98 8.72 7.55
CA LEU A 185 9.00 10.18 7.56
C LEU A 185 9.31 10.73 6.16
N PRO A 186 8.44 10.46 5.17
CA PRO A 186 8.78 10.65 3.76
C PRO A 186 9.06 12.11 3.41
N GLU A 187 8.39 13.07 4.04
CA GLU A 187 8.63 14.49 3.80
C GLU A 187 9.95 14.94 4.43
N GLU A 188 10.21 14.55 5.67
CA GLU A 188 11.45 14.87 6.38
C GLU A 188 12.65 14.22 5.70
N ALA A 189 12.51 12.98 5.22
CA ALA A 189 13.55 12.28 4.48
C ALA A 189 13.81 12.95 3.12
N ARG A 190 12.77 13.43 2.42
CA ARG A 190 12.95 14.23 1.19
C ARG A 190 13.62 15.57 1.48
N LEU A 191 13.18 16.28 2.52
CA LEU A 191 13.77 17.55 2.95
C LEU A 191 15.24 17.37 3.33
N ALA A 192 15.57 16.37 4.14
CA ALA A 192 16.94 16.05 4.52
C ALA A 192 17.80 15.77 3.27
N SER A 193 17.29 14.98 2.33
CA SER A 193 17.98 14.72 1.05
C SER A 193 18.21 16.00 0.24
N MET A 194 17.22 16.91 0.20
CA MET A 194 17.33 18.20 -0.49
C MET A 194 18.35 19.12 0.18
N LEU A 195 18.41 19.15 1.51
CA LEU A 195 19.36 19.96 2.26
C LEU A 195 20.79 19.42 2.11
N SER A 196 20.97 18.10 2.09
CA SER A 196 22.27 17.47 1.90
C SER A 196 22.78 17.58 0.46
N ASN A 197 21.88 17.52 -0.53
CA ASN A 197 22.20 17.63 -1.96
C ASN A 197 21.27 18.67 -2.62
N PRO A 198 21.55 19.98 -2.44
CA PRO A 198 20.70 21.03 -3.00
C PRO A 198 20.66 20.92 -4.52
N PRO A 199 19.46 20.93 -5.14
CA PRO A 199 19.35 20.85 -6.58
C PRO A 199 20.01 22.07 -7.22
N ARG A 200 20.73 21.85 -8.33
CA ARG A 200 21.43 22.93 -9.06
C ARG A 200 20.47 23.89 -9.80
N VAL A 201 19.20 23.52 -9.89
CA VAL A 201 18.11 24.26 -10.54
C VAL A 201 16.88 24.12 -9.65
N GLU A 202 16.14 25.19 -9.42
CA GLU A 202 14.84 25.14 -8.72
C GLU A 202 13.92 24.15 -9.43
N LEU A 203 13.58 23.05 -8.77
CA LEU A 203 12.61 22.10 -9.29
C LEU A 203 11.22 22.72 -9.09
N GLU A 204 10.59 23.19 -10.18
CA GLU A 204 9.20 23.68 -10.22
C GLU A 204 8.14 22.59 -9.89
N ARG A 205 8.54 21.40 -9.42
CA ARG A 205 7.57 20.34 -9.07
C ARG A 205 6.93 20.68 -7.74
N PRO A 206 5.62 20.96 -7.68
CA PRO A 206 4.94 21.10 -6.40
C PRO A 206 4.98 19.75 -5.69
N GLN A 207 5.74 19.68 -4.59
CA GLN A 207 5.67 18.54 -3.67
C GLN A 207 4.26 18.51 -3.07
N LEU A 208 3.63 17.34 -3.09
CA LEU A 208 2.41 17.07 -2.36
C LEU A 208 2.72 17.21 -0.87
N LYS A 209 2.38 18.36 -0.29
CA LYS A 209 2.33 18.54 1.16
C LYS A 209 1.37 17.48 1.73
N LEU A 210 1.90 16.55 2.50
CA LEU A 210 1.12 15.56 3.26
C LEU A 210 0.58 16.17 4.56
N PHE A 211 1.14 17.30 5.00
CA PHE A 211 0.54 18.15 6.01
C PHE A 211 -0.67 18.91 5.45
N PRO A 212 -1.70 19.18 6.29
CA PRO A 212 -2.71 20.17 5.96
C PRO A 212 -2.05 21.46 5.47
N ALA A 213 -2.71 22.17 4.55
CA ALA A 213 -2.25 23.50 4.16
C ALA A 213 -2.00 24.32 5.43
N ASP A 214 -0.92 25.10 5.44
CA ASP A 214 -0.71 26.13 6.45
C ASP A 214 -1.92 27.04 6.38
N ASP A 215 -2.79 26.84 7.35
CA ASP A 215 -4.05 27.51 7.43
C ASP A 215 -3.84 28.73 8.32
N ASP A 216 -3.59 29.88 7.71
CA ASP A 216 -3.41 31.15 8.44
C ASP A 216 -4.70 31.59 9.17
N ARG A 217 -5.78 30.81 9.06
CA ARG A 217 -7.02 31.03 9.81
C ARG A 217 -6.75 30.94 11.31
N ARG A 218 -7.21 31.96 12.03
CA ARG A 218 -7.14 32.01 13.49
C ARG A 218 -8.27 31.21 14.11
N THR A 219 -7.97 30.41 15.13
CA THR A 219 -8.99 29.69 15.90
C THR A 219 -9.58 30.59 16.98
N LEU A 220 -10.92 30.76 17.00
CA LEU A 220 -11.66 31.47 18.04
C LEU A 220 -12.42 30.46 18.91
N HIS A 221 -12.04 30.33 20.18
CA HIS A 221 -12.72 29.47 21.15
C HIS A 221 -13.80 30.27 21.90
N VAL A 222 -15.06 29.85 21.79
CA VAL A 222 -16.20 30.44 22.53
C VAL A 222 -16.64 29.45 23.60
N VAL A 223 -16.35 29.74 24.86
CA VAL A 223 -16.57 28.83 25.98
C VAL A 223 -17.78 29.20 26.84
N THR A 224 -18.36 30.39 26.64
CA THR A 224 -19.50 30.87 27.43
C THR A 224 -20.79 30.13 27.05
N GLN A 225 -21.48 29.56 28.05
CA GLN A 225 -22.74 28.85 27.85
C GLN A 225 -23.83 29.80 27.32
N GLY A 226 -24.51 29.39 26.25
CA GLY A 226 -25.57 30.18 25.63
C GLY A 226 -25.08 31.33 24.74
N ALA A 227 -23.77 31.44 24.52
CA ALA A 227 -23.23 32.37 23.53
C ALA A 227 -23.65 31.99 22.10
N ARG A 228 -23.87 32.99 21.26
CA ARG A 228 -24.16 32.88 19.83
C ARG A 228 -23.03 33.53 19.04
N VAL A 229 -22.63 32.84 17.97
CA VAL A 229 -21.66 33.33 16.99
C VAL A 229 -22.44 33.85 15.78
N GLY A 230 -22.29 35.13 15.48
CA GLY A 230 -22.85 35.81 14.32
C GLY A 230 -21.76 36.41 13.44
N ARG A 231 -22.16 36.96 12.30
CA ARG A 231 -21.29 37.72 11.39
C ARG A 231 -21.83 39.12 11.25
N ARG A 232 -20.97 40.12 11.47
CA ARG A 232 -21.28 41.54 11.27
C ARG A 232 -20.25 42.14 10.32
N GLY A 233 -20.61 42.23 9.05
CA GLY A 233 -19.69 42.66 7.98
C GLY A 233 -18.55 41.67 7.77
N ASP A 234 -17.33 42.13 7.98
CA ASP A 234 -16.07 41.36 7.91
C ASP A 234 -15.59 40.88 9.29
N ARG A 235 -16.47 40.87 10.31
CA ARG A 235 -16.13 40.47 11.68
C ARG A 235 -17.06 39.37 12.19
N LEU A 236 -16.54 38.56 13.10
CA LEU A 236 -17.32 37.63 13.92
C LEU A 236 -17.85 38.38 15.13
N GLU A 237 -19.14 38.24 15.41
CA GLU A 237 -19.82 38.83 16.57
C GLU A 237 -20.19 37.73 17.56
N ILE A 238 -19.67 37.78 18.78
CA ILE A 238 -20.01 36.86 19.87
C ILE A 238 -20.98 37.58 20.79
N SER A 239 -22.18 37.02 20.97
CA SER A 239 -23.19 37.56 21.88
C SER A 239 -23.56 36.52 22.92
N ALA A 240 -23.54 36.87 24.20
CA ALA A 240 -24.02 36.03 25.29
C ALA A 240 -25.10 36.79 26.07
N LYS A 241 -25.93 36.04 26.81
CA LYS A 241 -26.98 36.65 27.64
C LYS A 241 -26.32 37.47 28.74
N ASP A 242 -26.76 38.72 28.91
CA ASP A 242 -26.27 39.66 29.93
C ASP A 242 -24.80 40.11 29.77
N GLU A 243 -24.18 39.87 28.60
CA GLU A 243 -22.85 40.36 28.25
C GLU A 243 -22.88 41.25 26.98
N PRO A 244 -22.02 42.28 26.90
CA PRO A 244 -21.89 43.07 25.69
C PRO A 244 -21.32 42.22 24.55
N SER A 245 -21.81 42.44 23.33
CA SER A 245 -21.33 41.74 22.13
C SER A 245 -19.85 42.03 21.87
N GLN A 246 -19.08 40.98 21.59
CA GLN A 246 -17.66 41.08 21.28
C GLN A 246 -17.45 40.92 19.77
N LEU A 247 -16.64 41.80 19.16
CA LEU A 247 -16.30 41.72 17.74
C LEU A 247 -14.87 41.23 17.56
N HIS A 248 -14.70 40.17 16.79
CA HIS A 248 -13.40 39.60 16.42
C HIS A 248 -13.17 39.76 14.92
N PRO A 249 -11.91 39.91 14.47
CA PRO A 249 -11.59 39.94 13.04
C PRO A 249 -12.19 38.72 12.33
N GLY A 250 -12.84 38.95 11.19
CA GLY A 250 -13.30 37.87 10.33
C GLY A 250 -12.11 37.20 9.66
N VAL A 251 -12.25 35.89 9.50
CA VAL A 251 -11.25 35.04 8.91
C VAL A 251 -11.40 35.14 7.37
N TYR A 252 -10.34 35.55 6.68
CA TYR A 252 -10.21 35.35 5.22
C TYR A 252 -9.70 33.93 4.96
#